data_AF-M0DLX1-F1
#
_entry.id   AF-M0DLX1-F1
#
_cell.length_a   1.000
_cell.length_b   1.000
_cell.length_c   1.000
_cell.angle_alpha   90.00
_cell.angle_beta   90.00
_cell.angle_gamma   90.00
#
_symmetry.space_group_name_H-M   'P 1'
#
loop_
_entity.id
_entity.type
_entity.pdbx_description
1 polymer ?
#
loop_
_entity_poly.entity_id
_entity_poly.type
_entity_poly.pdbx_seq_one_letter_code
_entity_poly.pdbx_strand_id
1 'polypeptide(L)'
;MPPSSSQTFSGPPLRSTNLQLFALLAVPLAIALVAYVGLGRAAVWWELALLAAWGALAVSVATFVGFLATMGTPGGYPGAAAELGRNVAMFLALTVGLGVPYGLAGRLRREHPWWAVASALSAPVSSLLLFNAVAIAL
;
A
#
# COMPACT_ATOMS: atom_id res chain seq x y z
N MET A 1 0.15 5.21 -50.69
CA MET A 1 0.78 5.43 -49.37
C MET A 1 -0.25 5.10 -48.30
N PRO A 2 -0.17 3.96 -47.60
CA PRO A 2 -0.96 3.72 -46.40
C PRO A 2 -0.16 4.13 -45.14
N PRO A 3 -0.82 4.62 -44.09
CA PRO A 3 -0.18 4.91 -42.81
C PRO A 3 -0.17 3.65 -41.93
N SER A 4 0.96 3.33 -41.30
CA SER A 4 1.00 2.27 -40.29
C SER A 4 1.97 2.66 -39.16
N SER A 5 1.45 3.42 -38.20
CA SER A 5 2.06 3.56 -36.88
C SER A 5 1.01 3.14 -35.85
N SER A 6 0.79 1.84 -35.73
CA SER A 6 0.15 1.26 -34.55
C SER A 6 1.07 1.52 -33.36
N GLN A 7 0.82 2.59 -32.61
CA GLN A 7 1.45 2.83 -31.32
C GLN A 7 1.19 1.61 -30.44
N THR A 8 2.22 0.81 -30.24
CA THR A 8 2.20 -0.31 -29.31
C THR A 8 2.39 0.28 -27.92
N PHE A 9 1.29 0.41 -27.18
CA PHE A 9 1.34 0.70 -25.75
C PHE A 9 2.20 -0.38 -25.08
N SER A 10 3.45 -0.04 -24.78
CA SER A 10 4.38 -0.90 -24.04
C SER A 10 4.06 -0.79 -22.56
N GLY A 11 2.85 -1.21 -22.20
CA GLY A 11 2.49 -1.46 -20.81
C GLY A 11 3.18 -2.75 -20.33
N PRO A 12 3.50 -2.87 -19.03
CA PRO A 12 3.99 -4.12 -18.47
C PRO A 12 3.03 -5.27 -18.85
N PRO A 13 3.52 -6.48 -19.15
CA PRO A 13 2.65 -7.60 -19.49
C PRO A 13 1.65 -7.81 -18.33
N LEU A 14 0.37 -8.08 -18.65
CA LEU A 14 -0.73 -8.28 -17.69
C LEU A 14 -0.37 -9.21 -16.51
N ARG A 15 0.54 -10.15 -16.73
CA ARG A 15 1.09 -11.06 -15.72
C ARG A 15 1.93 -10.36 -14.65
N SER A 16 2.70 -9.33 -15.02
CA SER A 16 3.51 -8.52 -14.11
C SER A 16 2.64 -7.53 -13.32
N THR A 17 1.62 -6.93 -13.92
CA THR A 17 0.71 -5.99 -13.26
C THR A 17 -0.03 -6.64 -12.08
N ASN A 18 -0.56 -7.85 -12.29
CA ASN A 18 -1.21 -8.60 -11.22
C ASN A 18 -0.25 -8.99 -10.09
N LEU A 19 1.00 -9.30 -10.43
CA LEU A 19 2.04 -9.66 -9.45
C LEU A 19 2.48 -8.43 -8.64
N GLN A 20 2.56 -7.28 -9.29
CA GLN A 20 2.88 -6.00 -8.66
C GLN A 20 1.75 -5.55 -7.73
N LEU A 21 0.49 -5.66 -8.16
CA LEU A 21 -0.68 -5.42 -7.32
C LEU A 21 -0.72 -6.39 -6.13
N PHE A 22 -0.44 -7.67 -6.35
CA PHE A 22 -0.39 -8.66 -5.27
C PHE A 22 0.70 -8.33 -4.25
N ALA A 23 1.91 -8.01 -4.72
CA ALA A 23 3.05 -7.68 -3.85
C ALA A 23 2.85 -6.36 -3.09
N LEU A 24 2.23 -5.35 -3.70
CA LEU A 24 2.02 -4.04 -3.07
C LEU A 24 0.75 -3.98 -2.22
N LEU A 25 -0.24 -4.83 -2.48
CA LEU A 25 -1.56 -4.76 -1.84
C LEU A 25 -1.80 -5.93 -0.89
N ALA A 26 -1.65 -7.17 -1.37
CA ALA A 26 -2.00 -8.36 -0.58
C ALA A 26 -0.98 -8.64 0.53
N VAL A 27 0.33 -8.51 0.23
CA VAL A 27 1.39 -8.84 1.20
C VAL A 27 1.45 -7.85 2.38
N PRO A 28 1.48 -6.52 2.17
CA PRO A 28 1.50 -5.56 3.27
C PRO A 28 0.24 -5.65 4.13
N LEU A 29 -0.91 -5.86 3.49
CA LEU A 29 -2.19 -6.03 4.18
C LEU A 29 -2.19 -7.31 5.02
N ALA A 30 -1.71 -8.43 4.49
CA ALA A 30 -1.58 -9.67 5.24
C ALA A 30 -0.66 -9.51 6.46
N ILE A 31 0.50 -8.84 6.30
CA ILE A 31 1.41 -8.56 7.40
C ILE A 31 0.72 -7.68 8.47
N ALA A 32 -0.02 -6.65 8.05
CA ALA A 32 -0.74 -5.76 8.96
C ALA A 32 -1.86 -6.49 9.73
N LEU A 33 -2.60 -7.39 9.06
CA LEU A 33 -3.61 -8.23 9.71
C LEU A 33 -2.98 -9.23 10.69
N VAL A 34 -1.85 -9.85 10.31
CA VAL A 34 -1.09 -10.72 11.21
C VAL A 34 -0.57 -9.94 12.42
N ALA A 35 -0.11 -8.70 12.25
CA ALA A 35 0.27 -7.84 13.36
C ALA A 35 -0.92 -7.54 14.28
N TYR A 36 -2.08 -7.21 13.72
CA TYR A 36 -3.32 -6.99 14.50
C TYR A 36 -3.73 -8.22 15.32
N VAL A 37 -3.72 -9.42 14.73
CA VAL A 37 -4.07 -10.67 15.42
C VAL A 37 -2.98 -11.12 16.39
N GLY A 38 -1.70 -10.97 16.04
CA GLY A 38 -0.58 -11.36 16.90
C GLY A 38 -0.51 -10.52 18.17
N LEU A 39 -0.79 -9.22 18.06
CA LEU A 39 -0.83 -8.29 19.20
C LEU A 39 -2.18 -8.31 19.93
N GLY A 40 -3.25 -8.76 19.26
CA GLY A 40 -4.58 -8.93 19.84
C GLY A 40 -4.88 -10.39 20.20
N ARG A 41 -4.90 -10.76 21.48
CA ARG A 41 -5.11 -12.14 22.03
C ARG A 41 -6.34 -12.95 21.54
N ALA A 42 -7.18 -12.44 20.66
CA ALA A 42 -8.40 -13.06 20.13
C ALA A 42 -8.73 -12.47 18.75
N ALA A 43 -8.97 -13.32 17.76
CA ALA A 43 -9.37 -12.90 16.43
C ALA A 43 -10.90 -12.90 16.32
N VAL A 44 -11.50 -11.73 16.06
CA VAL A 44 -12.92 -11.63 15.71
C VAL A 44 -13.00 -11.52 14.18
N TRP A 45 -13.60 -12.53 13.54
CA TRP A 45 -13.61 -12.64 12.07
C TRP A 45 -14.21 -11.42 11.36
N TRP A 46 -15.25 -10.80 11.94
CA TRP A 46 -15.84 -9.59 11.37
C TRP A 46 -14.93 -8.36 11.47
N GLU A 47 -14.16 -8.21 12.56
CA GLU A 47 -13.17 -7.13 12.70
C GLU A 47 -12.06 -7.28 11.67
N LEU A 48 -11.61 -8.52 11.41
CA LEU A 48 -10.61 -8.81 10.39
C LEU A 48 -11.13 -8.50 8.98
N ALA A 49 -12.37 -8.85 8.67
CA ALA A 49 -12.98 -8.51 7.39
C ALA A 49 -13.06 -6.98 7.20
N LEU A 50 -13.44 -6.25 8.24
CA LEU A 50 -13.54 -4.79 8.21
C LEU A 50 -12.16 -4.14 8.03
N LEU A 51 -11.15 -4.60 8.77
CA LEU A 51 -9.76 -4.13 8.66
C LEU A 51 -9.15 -4.50 7.31
N ALA A 52 -9.45 -5.67 6.76
CA ALA A 52 -8.99 -6.07 5.44
C ALA A 52 -9.59 -5.14 4.36
N ALA A 53 -10.90 -4.87 4.41
CA ALA A 53 -11.56 -3.95 3.50
C ALA A 53 -11.00 -2.52 3.64
N TRP A 54 -10.80 -2.06 4.88
CA TRP A 54 -10.27 -0.74 5.17
C TRP A 54 -8.82 -0.57 4.69
N GLY A 55 -7.97 -1.57 4.92
CA GLY A 55 -6.59 -1.57 4.47
C GLY A 55 -6.47 -1.65 2.95
N ALA A 56 -7.32 -2.46 2.28
CA ALA A 56 -7.37 -2.49 0.82
C ALA A 56 -7.76 -1.12 0.23
N LEU A 57 -8.73 -0.43 0.84
CA LEU A 57 -9.12 0.92 0.46
C LEU A 57 -7.98 1.92 0.68
N ALA A 58 -7.28 1.83 1.83
CA ALA A 58 -6.12 2.67 2.13
C ALA A 58 -4.99 2.54 1.08
N VAL A 59 -4.60 1.31 0.72
CA VAL A 59 -3.57 1.09 -0.31
C VAL A 59 -4.03 1.62 -1.67
N SER A 60 -5.29 1.39 -2.03
CA SER A 60 -5.86 1.85 -3.30
C SER A 60 -5.81 3.39 -3.41
N VAL A 61 -6.21 4.10 -2.34
CA VAL A 61 -6.14 5.56 -2.28
C VAL A 61 -4.69 6.04 -2.32
N ALA A 62 -3.79 5.44 -1.55
CA ALA A 62 -2.37 5.83 -1.54
C ALA A 62 -1.73 5.68 -2.93
N THR A 63 -2.03 4.56 -3.62
CA THR A 63 -1.55 4.29 -4.98
C THR A 63 -2.11 5.29 -5.99
N PHE A 64 -3.41 5.58 -5.91
CA PHE A 64 -4.07 6.55 -6.78
C PHE A 64 -3.51 7.96 -6.61
N VAL A 65 -3.30 8.40 -5.36
CA VAL A 65 -2.71 9.72 -5.07
C VAL A 65 -1.25 9.78 -5.51
N GLY A 66 -0.47 8.73 -5.27
CA GLY A 66 0.92 8.67 -5.73
C GLY A 66 1.05 8.70 -7.25
N PHE A 67 0.12 8.05 -7.96
CA PHE A 67 0.03 8.14 -9.42
C PHE A 67 -0.25 9.59 -9.87
N LEU A 68 -1.23 10.26 -9.26
CA LEU A 68 -1.53 11.67 -9.57
C LEU A 68 -0.35 12.59 -9.30
N ALA A 69 0.37 12.39 -8.18
CA ALA A 69 1.52 13.21 -7.79
C ALA A 69 2.71 13.08 -8.77
N THR A 70 2.83 11.94 -9.46
CA THR A 70 3.94 11.63 -10.36
C THR A 70 3.59 11.73 -11.86
N MET A 71 2.33 12.00 -12.18
CA MET A 71 1.81 12.08 -13.57
C MET A 71 2.42 13.23 -14.39
N GLY A 72 2.97 14.26 -13.73
CA GLY A 72 3.55 15.45 -14.37
C GLY A 72 5.07 15.51 -14.40
N THR A 73 5.79 14.54 -13.83
CA THR A 73 7.26 14.55 -13.75
C THR A 73 7.89 13.95 -15.02
N PRO A 74 8.57 14.73 -15.88
CA PRO A 74 9.28 14.21 -17.04
C PRO A 74 10.59 13.55 -16.58
N GLY A 75 10.54 12.26 -16.24
CA GLY A 75 11.70 11.47 -15.81
C GLY A 75 12.14 10.50 -16.90
N GLY A 76 13.40 10.58 -17.33
CA GLY A 76 14.02 9.52 -18.14
C GLY A 76 14.10 8.20 -17.37
N TYR A 77 14.13 7.07 -18.07
CA TYR A 77 14.15 5.74 -17.44
C TYR A 77 15.34 5.59 -16.47
N PRO A 78 15.11 5.42 -15.15
CA PRO A 78 16.16 5.50 -14.14
C PRO A 78 17.02 4.23 -14.03
N GLY A 79 16.75 3.20 -14.85
CA GLY A 79 17.44 1.91 -14.84
C GLY A 79 16.85 0.92 -13.83
N ALA A 80 17.01 -0.37 -14.10
CA ALA A 80 16.36 -1.46 -13.37
C ALA A 80 16.71 -1.50 -11.86
N ALA A 81 17.93 -1.11 -11.47
CA ALA A 81 18.35 -1.08 -10.07
C ALA A 81 17.63 0.01 -9.25
N ALA A 82 17.46 1.20 -9.83
CA ALA A 82 16.73 2.30 -9.20
C ALA A 82 15.22 1.98 -9.09
N GLU A 83 14.66 1.35 -10.12
CA GLU A 83 13.27 0.88 -10.13
C GLU A 83 13.01 -0.18 -9.05
N LEU A 84 13.94 -1.13 -8.88
CA LEU A 84 13.88 -2.12 -7.80
C LEU A 84 13.94 -1.45 -6.42
N GLY A 85 14.88 -0.53 -6.21
CA GLY A 85 15.01 0.21 -4.94
C GLY A 85 13.74 0.99 -4.60
N ARG A 86 13.15 1.67 -5.57
CA ARG A 86 11.88 2.40 -5.44
C ARG A 86 10.72 1.47 -5.07
N ASN A 87 10.59 0.33 -5.76
CA ASN A 87 9.54 -0.66 -5.47
C ASN A 87 9.68 -1.26 -4.07
N VAL A 88 10.90 -1.58 -3.62
CA VAL A 88 11.17 -2.08 -2.27
C VAL A 88 10.84 -1.01 -1.23
N ALA A 89 11.22 0.25 -1.45
CA ALA A 89 10.91 1.35 -0.55
C ALA A 89 9.38 1.57 -0.44
N MET A 90 8.65 1.53 -1.56
CA MET A 90 7.19 1.64 -1.58
C MET A 90 6.52 0.48 -0.83
N PHE A 91 7.02 -0.74 -1.02
CA PHE A 91 6.55 -1.92 -0.29
C PHE A 91 6.75 -1.79 1.22
N LEU A 92 7.92 -1.33 1.66
CA LEU A 92 8.22 -1.10 3.08
C LEU A 92 7.36 0.03 3.64
N ALA A 93 7.15 1.11 2.89
CA ALA A 93 6.29 2.23 3.28
C ALA A 93 4.84 1.79 3.52
N LEU A 94 4.28 0.95 2.65
CA LEU A 94 2.93 0.39 2.84
C LEU A 94 2.88 -0.57 4.03
N THR A 95 3.87 -1.46 4.14
CA THR A 95 3.96 -2.42 5.24
C THR A 95 4.02 -1.72 6.59
N VAL A 96 4.84 -0.67 6.73
CA VAL A 96 4.95 0.11 7.97
C VAL A 96 3.71 0.98 8.18
N GLY A 97 3.24 1.65 7.13
CA GLY A 97 2.10 2.57 7.17
C GLY A 97 0.78 1.91 7.55
N LEU A 98 0.60 0.63 7.24
CA LEU A 98 -0.53 -0.18 7.69
C LEU A 98 -0.23 -0.98 8.97
N GLY A 99 0.95 -1.60 9.03
CA GLY A 99 1.30 -2.54 10.09
C GLY A 99 1.41 -1.91 11.47
N VAL A 100 2.00 -0.73 11.58
CA VAL A 100 2.13 -0.01 12.87
C VAL A 100 0.74 0.37 13.43
N PRO A 101 -0.13 1.07 12.68
CA PRO A 101 -1.46 1.43 13.20
C PRO A 101 -2.35 0.22 13.50
N TYR A 102 -2.26 -0.85 12.70
CA TYR A 102 -3.01 -2.08 12.97
C TYR A 102 -2.46 -2.86 14.17
N GLY A 103 -1.15 -2.95 14.33
CA GLY A 103 -0.53 -3.53 15.52
C GLY A 103 -0.90 -2.76 16.81
N LEU A 104 -0.88 -1.43 16.75
CA LEU A 104 -1.32 -0.57 17.85
C LEU A 104 -2.81 -0.74 18.15
N ALA A 105 -3.67 -0.83 17.14
CA ALA A 105 -5.10 -1.10 17.32
C ALA A 105 -5.32 -2.46 18.01
N GLY A 106 -4.59 -3.50 17.60
CA GLY A 106 -4.64 -4.83 18.23
C GLY A 106 -4.24 -4.80 19.71
N ARG A 107 -3.20 -4.04 20.05
CA ARG A 107 -2.72 -3.86 21.44
C ARG A 107 -3.71 -3.04 22.30
N LEU A 108 -4.23 -1.93 21.76
CA LEU A 108 -5.04 -0.97 22.52
C LEU A 108 -6.50 -1.39 22.73
N ARG A 109 -7.01 -2.35 21.96
CA ARG A 109 -8.45 -2.67 21.93
C ARG A 109 -9.10 -3.03 23.28
N ARG A 110 -8.32 -3.55 24.25
CA ARG A 110 -8.85 -3.93 25.57
C ARG A 110 -8.75 -2.82 26.61
N GLU A 111 -7.66 -2.05 26.58
CA GLU A 111 -7.40 -1.01 27.58
C GLU A 111 -8.08 0.30 27.19
N HIS A 112 -8.08 0.61 25.89
CA HIS A 112 -8.64 1.83 25.35
C HIS A 112 -9.28 1.62 23.97
N PRO A 113 -10.55 1.18 23.91
CA PRO A 113 -11.20 0.84 22.65
C PRO A 113 -11.29 2.03 21.68
N TRP A 114 -11.46 3.24 22.20
CA TRP A 114 -11.51 4.45 21.37
C TRP A 114 -10.16 4.79 20.71
N TRP A 115 -9.04 4.59 21.42
CA TRP A 115 -7.70 4.76 20.87
C TRP A 115 -7.36 3.67 19.84
N ALA A 116 -7.88 2.45 20.02
CA ALA A 116 -7.74 1.38 19.03
C ALA A 116 -8.43 1.73 17.72
N VAL A 117 -9.63 2.32 17.78
CA VAL A 117 -10.35 2.81 16.60
C VAL A 117 -9.59 3.98 15.97
N ALA A 118 -9.13 4.95 16.75
CA ALA A 118 -8.34 6.07 16.24
C ALA A 118 -7.06 5.61 15.53
N SER A 119 -6.38 4.58 16.06
CA SER A 119 -5.20 3.97 15.45
C SER A 119 -5.54 3.23 14.15
N ALA A 120 -6.64 2.48 14.11
CA ALA A 120 -7.08 1.83 12.86
C ALA A 120 -7.48 2.86 11.79
N LEU A 121 -8.08 3.98 12.20
CA LEU A 121 -8.45 5.10 11.33
C LEU A 121 -7.25 5.92 10.87
N SER A 122 -6.13 5.90 11.59
CA SER A 122 -4.90 6.57 11.14
C SER A 122 -4.14 5.77 10.08
N ALA A 123 -4.43 4.47 9.90
CA ALA A 123 -3.75 3.62 8.92
C ALA A 123 -3.78 4.13 7.47
N PRO A 124 -4.91 4.62 6.93
CA PRO A 124 -4.94 5.23 5.60
C PRO A 124 -4.07 6.48 5.51
N VAL A 125 -4.09 7.33 6.55
CA VAL A 125 -3.30 8.56 6.59
C VAL A 125 -1.81 8.25 6.62
N SER A 126 -1.38 7.35 7.50
CA SER A 126 0.01 6.90 7.61
C SER A 126 0.51 6.23 6.33
N SER A 127 -0.30 5.34 5.73
CA SER A 127 0.01 4.68 4.47
C SER A 127 0.13 5.69 3.32
N LEU A 128 -0.77 6.66 3.25
CA LEU A 128 -0.78 7.69 2.20
C LEU A 128 0.46 8.59 2.32
N LEU A 129 0.77 9.07 3.52
CA LEU A 129 1.94 9.93 3.75
C LEU A 129 3.25 9.22 3.43
N LEU A 130 3.45 8.00 3.96
CA LEU A 130 4.68 7.24 3.73
C LEU A 130 4.85 6.84 2.26
N PHE A 131 3.78 6.36 1.63
CA PHE A 131 3.82 5.97 0.22
C PHE A 131 4.13 7.16 -0.69
N ASN A 132 3.45 8.29 -0.49
CA ASN A 132 3.70 9.49 -1.30
C ASN A 132 5.07 10.11 -1.02
N ALA A 133 5.53 10.12 0.24
CA ALA A 133 6.87 10.58 0.56
C ALA A 133 7.95 9.79 -0.20
N VAL A 134 7.83 8.45 -0.22
CA VAL A 134 8.74 7.60 -0.99
C VAL A 134 8.58 7.83 -2.50
N ALA A 135 7.34 7.93 -2.99
CA ALA A 135 7.08 8.10 -4.43
C ALA A 135 7.63 9.42 -5.01
N ILE A 136 7.72 10.47 -4.19
CA ILE A 136 8.23 11.80 -4.55
C ILE A 136 9.76 11.89 -4.34
N ALA A 137 10.29 11.25 -3.30
CA ALA A 137 11.71 11.34 -2.95
C ALA A 137 12.63 10.44 -3.80
N LEU A 138 12.07 9.43 -4.48
CA LEU A 138 12.77 8.42 -5.29
C LEU A 138 12.16 8.29 -6.69
#